data_AF-A0AAU5UT82-F1
#
_entry.id   AF-A0AAU5UT82-F1
#
_cell.length_a   1.000
_cell.length_b   1.000
_cell.length_c   1.000
_cell.angle_alpha   90.00
_cell.angle_beta   90.00
_cell.angle_gamma   90.00
#
_symmetry.space_group_name_H-M   'P 1'
#
loop_
_entity.id
_entity.type
_entity.pdbx_description
1 polymer ?
#
loop_
_entity_poly.entity_id
_entity_poly.type
_entity_poly.pdbx_seq_one_letter_code
_entity_poly.pdbx_strand_id
1 'polypeptide(L)'
;MIPLGAVEFSPGDVALILAVLTLGATALALPATLTFAWVGHLRAKDHPGWAAFGYWLTGTAICLATTALAAGQGLGWWAVPMGWLPTLLLAVALKPRSDPRAS
;
A
#
# COMPACT_ATOMS: atom_id res chain seq x y z
N MET A 1 13.78 -14.59 -23.72
CA MET A 1 12.96 -15.56 -22.96
C MET A 1 13.62 -15.74 -21.60
N ILE A 2 12.87 -15.71 -20.50
CA ILE A 2 13.44 -15.85 -19.14
C ILE A 2 13.03 -17.23 -18.61
N PRO A 3 13.97 -18.13 -18.29
CA PRO A 3 13.64 -19.48 -17.83
C PRO A 3 13.07 -19.43 -16.40
N LEU A 4 11.82 -19.89 -16.24
CA LEU A 4 11.10 -20.03 -14.97
C LEU A 4 10.53 -21.46 -14.83
N GLY A 5 11.35 -22.49 -15.06
CA GLY A 5 10.96 -23.91 -14.97
C GLY A 5 10.42 -24.49 -16.29
N ALA A 6 9.41 -25.37 -16.21
CA ALA A 6 8.84 -26.11 -17.36
C ALA A 6 7.94 -25.26 -18.29
N VAL A 7 7.77 -23.97 -17.99
CA VAL A 7 6.97 -23.02 -18.77
C VAL A 7 7.89 -21.90 -19.21
N GLU A 8 7.98 -21.70 -20.52
CA GLU A 8 8.75 -20.61 -21.11
C GLU A 8 7.85 -19.38 -21.25
N PHE A 9 8.15 -18.33 -20.51
CA PHE A 9 7.44 -17.05 -20.64
C PHE A 9 8.18 -16.11 -21.59
N SER A 10 7.44 -15.51 -22.51
CA SER A 10 7.96 -14.37 -23.27
C SER A 10 8.15 -13.16 -22.32
N PRO A 11 9.01 -12.20 -22.65
CA PRO A 11 9.12 -10.97 -21.88
C PRO A 11 7.78 -10.23 -21.71
N GLY A 12 6.90 -10.33 -22.72
CA GLY A 12 5.55 -9.76 -22.67
C GLY A 12 4.67 -10.44 -21.62
N ASP A 13 4.74 -11.77 -21.51
CA ASP A 13 3.97 -12.52 -20.50
C ASP A 13 4.43 -12.19 -19.08
N VAL A 14 5.75 -12.08 -18.88
CA VAL A 14 6.31 -11.66 -17.58
C VAL A 14 5.84 -10.27 -17.21
N ALA A 15 5.86 -9.33 -18.16
CA ALA A 15 5.38 -7.97 -17.93
C ALA A 15 3.89 -7.95 -17.57
N LEU A 16 3.06 -8.74 -18.25
CA LEU A 16 1.64 -8.87 -17.96
C LEU A 16 1.38 -9.46 -16.56
N ILE A 17 2.10 -10.53 -16.21
CA ILE A 17 2.00 -11.15 -14.87
C ILE A 17 2.38 -10.14 -13.80
N LEU A 18 3.50 -9.43 -13.97
CA LEU A 18 3.92 -8.40 -13.02
C LEU A 18 2.90 -7.25 -12.91
N ALA A 19 2.30 -6.82 -14.02
CA ALA A 19 1.27 -5.80 -14.02
C ALA A 19 0.01 -6.27 -13.25
N VAL A 20 -0.47 -7.47 -13.50
CA VAL A 20 -1.63 -8.05 -12.80
C VAL A 20 -1.35 -8.21 -11.31
N LEU A 21 -0.17 -8.73 -10.94
CA LEU A 21 0.23 -8.88 -9.54
C LEU A 21 0.34 -7.53 -8.85
N THR A 22 0.92 -6.53 -9.51
CA THR A 22 1.06 -5.17 -8.95
C THR A 22 -0.30 -4.53 -8.75
N LEU A 23 -1.19 -4.62 -9.75
CA LEU A 23 -2.56 -4.09 -9.65
C LEU A 23 -3.36 -4.79 -8.55
N GLY A 24 -3.31 -6.12 -8.50
CA GLY A 24 -3.98 -6.91 -7.47
C GLY A 24 -3.47 -6.59 -6.07
N ALA A 25 -2.15 -6.51 -5.89
CA ALA A 25 -1.54 -6.18 -4.60
C ALA A 25 -1.87 -4.74 -4.15
N THR A 26 -1.89 -3.80 -5.10
CA THR A 26 -2.30 -2.41 -4.83
C THR A 26 -3.78 -2.34 -4.46
N ALA A 27 -4.65 -3.07 -5.16
CA ALA A 27 -6.08 -3.15 -4.86
C ALA A 27 -6.34 -3.72 -3.45
N LEU A 28 -5.62 -4.78 -3.07
CA LEU A 28 -5.71 -5.38 -1.73
C LEU A 28 -5.21 -4.45 -0.61
N ALA A 29 -4.35 -3.48 -0.93
CA ALA A 29 -3.87 -2.49 0.03
C ALA A 29 -4.83 -1.30 0.22
N LEU A 30 -5.78 -1.08 -0.69
CA LEU A 30 -6.66 0.10 -0.71
C LEU A 30 -7.35 0.43 0.62
N PRO A 31 -7.87 -0.53 1.42
CA PRO A 31 -8.52 -0.20 2.69
C PRO A 31 -7.62 0.63 3.62
N ALA A 32 -6.33 0.30 3.71
CA ALA A 32 -5.37 1.03 4.52
C ALA A 32 -4.83 2.27 3.81
N THR A 33 -4.53 2.16 2.51
CA THR A 33 -3.83 3.21 1.77
C THR A 33 -4.73 4.38 1.40
N LEU A 34 -6.02 4.16 1.13
CA LEU A 34 -7.00 5.23 0.95
C LEU A 34 -7.24 5.97 2.27
N THR A 35 -7.30 5.26 3.39
CA THR A 35 -7.39 5.86 4.72
C THR A 35 -6.19 6.77 4.97
N PHE A 36 -4.98 6.34 4.60
CA PHE A 36 -3.77 7.14 4.77
C PHE A 36 -3.69 8.31 3.78
N ALA A 37 -4.11 8.10 2.53
CA ALA A 37 -4.24 9.16 1.53
C ALA A 37 -5.18 10.27 1.99
N TRP A 38 -6.29 9.90 2.63
CA TRP A 38 -7.23 10.85 3.23
C TRP A 38 -6.58 11.68 4.34
N VAL A 39 -5.74 11.07 5.20
CA VAL A 39 -4.95 11.83 6.18
C VAL A 39 -4.02 12.81 5.49
N GLY A 40 -3.33 12.40 4.43
CA GLY A 40 -2.49 13.29 3.62
C GLY A 40 -3.27 14.47 3.05
N HIS A 41 -4.47 14.22 2.51
CA HIS A 41 -5.38 15.23 2.02
C HIS A 41 -5.73 16.26 3.10
N LEU A 42 -6.13 15.80 4.29
CA LEU A 42 -6.52 16.67 5.41
C LEU A 42 -5.36 17.49 6.00
N ARG A 43 -4.11 17.03 5.85
CA ARG A 43 -2.93 17.70 6.41
C ARG A 43 -2.41 18.85 5.53
N ALA A 44 -2.70 18.84 4.23
CA ALA A 44 -2.17 19.81 3.29
C ALA A 44 -3.05 21.07 3.18
N LYS A 45 -2.40 22.24 3.12
CA LYS A 45 -3.08 23.54 2.92
C LYS A 45 -3.13 23.93 1.44
N ASP A 46 -2.01 23.80 0.73
CA ASP A 46 -1.88 24.36 -0.63
C ASP A 46 -2.13 23.33 -1.74
N HIS A 47 -1.66 22.09 -1.56
CA HIS A 47 -1.72 21.04 -2.59
C HIS A 47 -2.25 19.70 -2.03
N PRO A 48 -3.54 19.63 -1.66
CA PRO A 48 -4.10 18.46 -0.98
C PRO A 48 -4.16 17.20 -1.84
N GLY A 49 -4.21 17.33 -3.18
CA GLY A 49 -4.12 16.19 -4.10
C GLY A 49 -2.72 15.55 -4.13
N TRP A 50 -1.66 16.35 -4.20
CA TRP A 50 -0.28 15.85 -4.18
C TRP A 50 0.09 15.22 -2.83
N ALA A 51 -0.40 15.80 -1.73
CA ALA A 51 -0.24 15.21 -0.41
C ALA A 51 -0.97 13.87 -0.30
N ALA A 52 -2.22 13.78 -0.77
CA ALA A 52 -2.96 12.53 -0.80
C ALA A 52 -2.24 11.45 -1.62
N PHE A 53 -1.71 11.81 -2.79
CA PHE A 53 -0.94 10.90 -3.65
C PHE A 53 0.34 10.40 -2.96
N GLY A 54 1.10 11.30 -2.31
CA GLY A 54 2.30 10.92 -1.57
C GLY A 54 2.01 9.96 -0.42
N TYR A 55 0.92 10.20 0.33
CA TYR A 55 0.47 9.32 1.40
C TYR A 55 -0.05 7.98 0.88
N TRP A 56 -0.79 7.98 -0.22
CA TRP A 56 -1.24 6.76 -0.88
C TRP A 56 -0.05 5.90 -1.31
N LEU A 57 0.94 6.49 -1.97
CA LEU A 57 2.13 5.80 -2.48
C LEU A 57 2.97 5.21 -1.33
N THR A 58 3.24 6.00 -0.30
CA THR A 58 3.99 5.55 0.88
C THR A 58 3.23 4.49 1.68
N GLY A 59 1.93 4.68 1.91
CA GLY A 59 1.08 3.66 2.55
C GLY A 59 1.06 2.36 1.75
N THR A 60 1.02 2.42 0.42
CA THR A 60 1.06 1.23 -0.45
C THR A 60 2.39 0.50 -0.28
N ALA A 61 3.51 1.21 -0.33
CA ALA A 61 4.82 0.61 -0.11
C ALA A 61 4.93 -0.10 1.24
N ILE A 62 4.44 0.53 2.32
CA ILE A 62 4.43 -0.05 3.68
C ILE A 62 3.54 -1.30 3.73
N CYS A 63 2.33 -1.25 3.15
CA CYS A 63 1.43 -2.41 3.11
C CYS A 63 2.05 -3.58 2.37
N LEU A 64 2.64 -3.34 1.20
CA LEU A 64 3.27 -4.39 0.39
C LEU A 64 4.48 -5.00 1.10
N ALA A 65 5.36 -4.18 1.67
CA ALA A 65 6.52 -4.66 2.42
C ALA A 65 6.10 -5.53 3.63
N THR A 66 5.12 -5.06 4.40
CA THR A 66 4.64 -5.78 5.58
C THR A 66 3.90 -7.06 5.20
N THR A 67 3.10 -7.03 4.13
CA THR A 67 2.42 -8.21 3.58
C THR A 67 3.44 -9.24 3.12
N ALA A 68 4.49 -8.82 2.40
CA ALA A 68 5.55 -9.71 1.93
C ALA A 68 6.30 -10.37 3.10
N LEU A 69 6.61 -9.60 4.16
CA LEU A 69 7.22 -10.14 5.38
C LEU A 69 6.31 -11.16 6.08
N ALA A 70 5.03 -10.84 6.26
CA ALA A 70 4.06 -11.75 6.87
C ALA A 70 3.81 -13.01 6.03
N ALA A 71 3.76 -12.87 4.70
CA ALA A 71 3.64 -14.01 3.79
C ALA A 71 4.88 -14.91 3.86
N GLY A 72 6.08 -14.33 3.97
CA GLY A 72 7.33 -15.06 4.18
C GLY A 72 7.38 -15.86 5.49
N GLN A 73 6.55 -15.50 6.47
CA GLN A 73 6.38 -16.26 7.72
C GLN A 73 5.26 -17.31 7.65
N GLY A 74 4.65 -17.52 6.49
CA GLY A 74 3.61 -18.54 6.30
C GLY A 74 2.21 -18.14 6.75
N LEU A 75 1.94 -16.84 6.96
CA LEU A 75 0.60 -16.37 7.38
C LEU A 75 -0.47 -16.51 6.28
N GLY A 76 -0.09 -16.88 5.05
CA GLY A 76 -1.01 -17.09 3.94
C GLY A 76 -1.89 -15.85 3.69
N TRP A 77 -3.20 -16.06 3.58
CA TRP A 77 -4.16 -14.96 3.36
C TRP A 77 -4.22 -13.93 4.49
N TRP A 78 -3.82 -14.28 5.71
CA TRP A 78 -3.74 -13.33 6.83
C TRP A 78 -2.61 -12.31 6.68
N ALA A 79 -1.65 -12.55 5.80
CA ALA A 79 -0.59 -11.59 5.51
C ALA A 79 -1.14 -10.25 5.01
N VAL A 80 -2.26 -10.26 4.26
CA VAL A 80 -2.88 -9.05 3.69
C VAL A 80 -3.42 -8.11 4.77
N PRO A 81 -4.35 -8.54 5.65
CA PRO A 81 -4.83 -7.68 6.73
C PRO A 81 -3.73 -7.32 7.74
N MET A 82 -2.75 -8.20 7.97
CA MET A 82 -1.58 -7.85 8.80
C MET A 82 -0.74 -6.74 8.16
N GLY A 83 -0.62 -6.72 6.83
CA GLY A 83 0.05 -5.68 6.08
C GLY A 83 -0.57 -4.29 6.24
N TRP A 84 -1.87 -4.22 6.54
CA TRP A 84 -2.57 -2.95 6.75
C TRP A 84 -2.17 -2.25 8.06
N LEU A 85 -1.79 -3.02 9.08
CA LEU A 85 -1.67 -2.53 10.45
C LEU A 85 -0.71 -1.35 10.58
N PRO A 86 0.53 -1.38 10.06
CA PRO A 86 1.46 -0.26 10.23
C PRO A 86 0.93 1.02 9.57
N THR A 87 0.34 0.91 8.38
CA THR A 87 -0.23 2.03 7.64
C THR A 87 -1.44 2.63 8.36
N LEU A 88 -2.31 1.79 8.91
CA LEU A 88 -3.47 2.26 9.70
C LEU A 88 -3.03 2.93 11.01
N LEU A 89 -2.03 2.38 11.69
CA LEU A 89 -1.46 3.00 12.90
C LEU A 89 -0.85 4.37 12.59
N LEU A 90 -0.13 4.50 11.47
CA LEU A 90 0.37 5.79 11.00
C LEU A 90 -0.76 6.76 10.66
N ALA A 91 -1.83 6.28 10.02
CA ALA A 91 -3.00 7.09 9.72
C ALA A 91 -3.63 7.65 11.00
N VAL A 92 -3.79 6.84 12.04
CA VAL A 92 -4.30 7.27 13.35
C VAL A 92 -3.35 8.28 14.00
N ALA A 93 -2.04 8.01 13.99
CA ALA A 93 -1.04 8.87 14.62
C ALA A 93 -0.92 10.24 13.94
N LEU A 94 -1.08 10.30 12.62
CA LEU A 94 -0.90 11.51 11.82
C LEU A 94 -2.20 12.24 11.51
N LYS A 95 -3.35 11.68 11.87
CA LYS A 95 -4.66 12.32 11.67
C LYS A 95 -4.66 13.69 12.38
N PRO A 96 -4.96 14.80 11.66
CA PRO A 96 -5.11 16.11 12.29
C PRO A 96 -6.14 16.05 13.42
N ARG A 97 -5.78 16.57 14.59
CA ARG A 97 -6.73 16.76 15.68
C ARG A 97 -7.62 17.95 15.31
N SER A 98 -8.93 17.74 15.36
CA SER A 98 -9.93 18.79 15.13
C SER A 98 -10.09 19.75 16.32
N ASP A 99 -9.21 19.69 17.32
CA ASP A 99 -9.32 20.50 18.54
C ASP A 99 -8.66 21.86 18.34
N PRO A 100 -9.42 22.98 18.35
CA PRO A 100 -8.88 24.33 18.23
C PRO A 100 -8.02 24.77 19.44
N ARG A 101 -7.85 23.93 20.47
CA ARG A 101 -7.02 24.21 21.67
C ARG A 101 -5.76 23.36 21.80
N ALA A 102 -5.44 22.54 20.81
CA ALA A 102 -4.15 21.85 20.78
C ALA A 102 -3.07 22.84 20.31
N SER A 103 -2.59 23.66 21.24
CA SER A 103 -1.42 24.54 21.12
C SER A 103 -0.13 23.76 20.92
#